data_AF-A0AAJ6Y2L4-F1
#
_entry.id   AF-A0AAJ6Y2L4-F1
#
_cell.length_a   1.000
_cell.length_b   1.000
_cell.length_c   1.000
_cell.angle_alpha   90.00
_cell.angle_beta   90.00
_cell.angle_gamma   90.00
#
_symmetry.space_group_name_H-M   'P 1'
#
loop_
_entity.id
_entity.type
_entity.pdbx_description
1 polymer ?
#
loop_
_entity_poly.entity_id
_entity_poly.type
_entity_poly.pdbx_seq_one_letter_code
_entity_poly.pdbx_strand_id
1 'polypeptide(L)'
;MHQVQVMSLFLFTLIGNVLSGSNHVFQDLKDREGVLSFLEYHAAISPSSSVTDKPLMVGLTLIQGADSSGAVCLDGTLPGYHLDRGSGTGKDSWLVQLEGGGWCNTIRNCVYRKTTRRGSSNFFEKQLPFTGILSDKAEENPDFFNWNRVKLRYCDGASFSGDSQNEASQLYFRGQRIWSAAMEYLMAEGMQNATQALLSGCSAGGLASIIHCDEFRELFPQSTKVKCLSDAGMFLNAMDISGGHTLQNFYSGVVSLQEVQKSLPSTCIDHLDPTSCFFPQNLVAAVRTPLFLLNSAYDVWQLRSSLAPPAADPHGTWKECRQNNAQCNSSQIKFLQDFRNQMLDAIKVFSSSNQNGLFINSCFAHCQSERQDTWFADDSPRIGNKRIAQSVGDWYFDREDVKAVDCPYPCDNTCHNLVFNDVVSNITFSQSTRLTSTPLNLLIIFLVLLCSIISTGFKFVR
;
A
#
# COMPACT_ATOMS: atom_id res chain seq x y z
N MET A 1 -33.31 42.23 -20.11
CA MET A 1 -33.62 40.85 -19.64
C MET A 1 -32.74 39.75 -20.25
N HIS A 2 -32.07 39.95 -21.40
CA HIS A 2 -31.24 38.89 -22.01
C HIS A 2 -29.84 38.68 -21.39
N GLN A 3 -29.27 39.64 -20.66
CA GLN A 3 -27.94 39.47 -20.05
C GLN A 3 -27.95 38.67 -18.73
N VAL A 4 -29.07 38.64 -18.01
CA VAL A 4 -29.17 37.94 -16.71
C VAL A 4 -29.31 36.42 -16.90
N GLN A 5 -29.98 35.97 -17.97
CA GLN A 5 -30.12 34.54 -18.26
C GLN A 5 -28.81 33.87 -18.69
N VAL A 6 -27.91 34.60 -19.38
CA VAL A 6 -26.61 34.06 -19.81
C VAL A 6 -25.67 33.87 -18.61
N MET A 7 -25.63 34.83 -17.67
CA MET A 7 -24.85 34.68 -16.45
C MET A 7 -25.32 33.53 -15.56
N SER A 8 -26.63 33.31 -15.43
CA SER A 8 -27.17 32.17 -14.69
C SER A 8 -26.81 30.84 -15.34
N LEU A 9 -26.90 30.71 -16.68
CA LEU A 9 -26.52 29.47 -17.37
C LEU A 9 -25.03 29.14 -17.15
N PHE A 10 -24.13 30.13 -17.25
CA PHE A 10 -22.70 29.96 -17.00
C PHE A 10 -22.41 29.54 -15.56
N LEU A 11 -23.11 30.11 -14.57
CA LEU A 11 -22.95 29.74 -13.16
C LEU A 11 -23.46 28.32 -12.89
N PHE A 12 -24.57 27.90 -13.51
CA PHE A 12 -25.07 26.53 -13.40
C PHE A 12 -24.18 25.51 -14.13
N THR A 13 -23.54 25.87 -15.24
CA THR A 13 -22.55 24.97 -15.89
C THR A 13 -21.26 24.88 -15.08
N LEU A 14 -20.78 25.99 -14.49
CA LEU A 14 -19.62 25.98 -13.59
C LEU A 14 -19.90 25.17 -12.32
N ILE A 15 -21.04 25.35 -11.68
CA ILE A 15 -21.45 24.58 -10.50
C ILE A 15 -21.67 23.10 -10.87
N GLY A 16 -22.31 22.81 -12.02
CA GLY A 16 -22.52 21.46 -12.52
C GLY A 16 -21.21 20.72 -12.84
N ASN A 17 -20.23 21.41 -13.44
CA ASN A 17 -18.90 20.85 -13.73
C ASN A 17 -18.06 20.67 -12.46
N VAL A 18 -18.16 21.59 -11.49
CA VAL A 18 -17.47 21.45 -10.19
C VAL A 18 -18.06 20.33 -9.34
N LEU A 19 -19.39 20.15 -9.35
CA LEU A 19 -20.08 19.06 -8.65
C LEU A 19 -19.87 17.71 -9.35
N SER A 20 -19.91 17.67 -10.69
CA SER A 20 -19.61 16.46 -11.48
C SER A 20 -18.15 16.03 -11.29
N GLY A 21 -17.19 16.96 -11.39
CA GLY A 21 -15.77 16.70 -11.12
C GLY A 21 -15.53 16.25 -9.67
N SER A 22 -16.25 16.83 -8.71
CA SER A 22 -16.15 16.43 -7.30
C SER A 22 -16.72 15.04 -7.01
N ASN A 23 -17.76 14.62 -7.74
CA ASN A 23 -18.35 13.29 -7.63
C ASN A 23 -17.46 12.23 -8.29
N HIS A 24 -16.87 12.52 -9.46
CA HIS A 24 -15.93 11.62 -10.13
C HIS A 24 -14.67 11.35 -9.29
N VAL A 25 -14.08 12.38 -8.68
CA VAL A 25 -12.92 12.22 -7.78
C VAL A 25 -13.28 11.38 -6.55
N PHE A 26 -14.48 11.53 -6.00
CA PHE A 26 -14.91 10.75 -4.84
C PHE A 26 -15.17 9.27 -5.18
N GLN A 27 -15.67 9.01 -6.39
CA GLN A 27 -15.87 7.64 -6.85
C GLN A 27 -14.53 6.93 -7.10
N ASP A 28 -13.56 7.60 -7.74
CA ASP A 28 -12.22 7.02 -7.94
C ASP A 28 -11.52 6.68 -6.62
N LEU A 29 -11.69 7.54 -5.59
CA LEU A 29 -11.17 7.25 -4.24
C LEU A 29 -11.81 6.02 -3.62
N LYS A 30 -13.15 5.93 -3.69
CA LYS A 30 -13.88 4.78 -3.18
C LYS A 30 -13.50 3.50 -3.89
N ASP A 31 -13.30 3.55 -5.21
CA ASP A 31 -12.91 2.40 -6.00
C ASP A 31 -11.50 1.92 -5.62
N ARG A 32 -10.53 2.83 -5.47
CA ARG A 32 -9.16 2.51 -5.04
C ARG A 32 -9.10 1.97 -3.60
N GLU A 33 -9.82 2.59 -2.67
CA GLU A 33 -9.93 2.08 -1.29
C GLU A 33 -10.65 0.74 -1.25
N GLY A 34 -11.68 0.54 -2.07
CA GLY A 34 -12.38 -0.73 -2.22
C GLY A 34 -11.48 -1.86 -2.73
N VAL A 35 -10.61 -1.58 -3.72
CA VAL A 35 -9.59 -2.53 -4.19
C VAL A 35 -8.64 -2.89 -3.05
N LEU A 36 -8.09 -1.91 -2.35
CA LEU A 36 -7.15 -2.17 -1.25
C LEU A 36 -7.81 -2.98 -0.11
N SER A 37 -9.03 -2.64 0.29
CA SER A 37 -9.79 -3.39 1.29
C SER A 37 -10.07 -4.83 0.85
N PHE A 38 -10.37 -5.06 -0.42
CA PHE A 38 -10.55 -6.41 -0.95
C PHE A 38 -9.25 -7.23 -0.87
N LEU A 39 -8.12 -6.64 -1.27
CA LEU A 39 -6.82 -7.31 -1.26
C LEU A 39 -6.41 -7.73 0.16
N GLU A 40 -6.70 -6.88 1.15
CA GLU A 40 -6.44 -7.17 2.56
C GLU A 40 -7.39 -8.21 3.15
N TYR A 41 -8.67 -8.13 2.80
CA TYR A 41 -9.65 -9.15 3.20
C TYR A 41 -9.25 -10.54 2.67
N HIS A 42 -8.80 -10.62 1.41
CA HIS A 42 -8.30 -11.87 0.84
C HIS A 42 -7.02 -12.31 1.55
N ALA A 43 -6.10 -11.40 1.86
CA ALA A 43 -4.92 -11.72 2.65
C ALA A 43 -5.24 -12.29 4.04
N ALA A 44 -6.31 -11.82 4.68
CA ALA A 44 -6.71 -12.28 6.01
C ALA A 44 -7.51 -13.60 6.01
N ILE A 45 -8.13 -13.99 4.89
CA ILE A 45 -9.09 -15.11 4.81
C ILE A 45 -8.62 -16.26 3.93
N SER A 46 -7.47 -16.10 3.25
CA SER A 46 -6.84 -17.17 2.48
C SER A 46 -6.82 -18.48 3.28
N PRO A 47 -7.57 -19.52 2.84
CA PRO A 47 -7.74 -20.73 3.60
C PRO A 47 -6.40 -21.44 3.73
N SER A 48 -6.00 -21.70 4.98
CA SER A 48 -5.04 -22.75 5.28
C SER A 48 -5.62 -24.07 4.75
N SER A 49 -4.81 -24.84 4.00
CA SER A 49 -5.17 -26.20 3.58
C SER A 49 -5.31 -27.18 4.76
N SER A 50 -4.97 -26.76 5.99
CA SER A 50 -5.23 -27.52 7.21
C SER A 50 -6.41 -26.93 8.01
N VAL A 51 -7.50 -27.68 8.05
CA VAL A 51 -8.78 -27.34 8.72
C VAL A 51 -8.65 -27.24 10.26
N THR A 52 -7.46 -27.41 10.84
CA THR A 52 -7.32 -27.65 12.28
C THR A 52 -6.76 -26.50 13.13
N ASP A 53 -6.00 -25.53 12.61
CA ASP A 53 -5.40 -24.51 13.49
C ASP A 53 -5.56 -23.07 13.00
N LYS A 54 -6.27 -22.27 13.81
CA LYS A 54 -6.47 -20.83 13.60
C LYS A 54 -5.12 -20.08 13.59
N PRO A 55 -4.99 -18.99 12.83
CA PRO A 55 -3.79 -18.17 12.86
C PRO A 55 -3.61 -17.51 14.24
N LEU A 56 -2.34 -17.24 14.60
CA LEU A 56 -2.00 -16.51 15.81
C LEU A 56 -2.54 -15.07 15.74
N MET A 57 -3.34 -14.66 16.72
CA MET A 57 -3.85 -13.30 16.82
C MET A 57 -2.94 -12.45 17.70
N VAL A 58 -2.24 -11.47 17.11
CA VAL A 58 -1.23 -10.65 17.80
C VAL A 58 -1.80 -9.29 18.16
N GLY A 59 -1.65 -8.86 19.41
CA GLY A 59 -2.17 -7.60 19.94
C GLY A 59 -1.46 -6.36 19.41
N LEU A 60 -2.22 -5.26 19.29
CA LEU A 60 -1.70 -3.94 18.94
C LEU A 60 -0.96 -3.31 20.13
N THR A 61 0.22 -2.76 19.87
CA THR A 61 0.97 -1.89 20.77
C THR A 61 1.15 -0.52 20.11
N LEU A 62 0.78 0.56 20.81
CA LEU A 62 1.08 1.92 20.37
C LEU A 62 2.47 2.33 20.85
N ILE A 63 3.24 3.00 19.99
CA ILE A 63 4.60 3.46 20.30
C ILE A 63 4.48 4.70 21.21
N GLN A 64 4.58 4.46 22.51
CA GLN A 64 4.45 5.53 23.51
C GLN A 64 5.60 6.53 23.38
N GLY A 65 5.28 7.82 23.46
CA GLY A 65 6.26 8.91 23.35
C GLY A 65 6.69 9.25 21.92
N ALA A 66 6.17 8.57 20.88
CA ALA A 66 6.49 8.88 19.49
C ALA A 66 6.06 10.32 19.08
N ASP A 67 5.03 10.86 19.71
CA ASP A 67 4.60 12.26 19.54
C ASP A 67 5.69 13.27 19.94
N SER A 68 6.57 12.93 20.89
CA SER A 68 7.68 13.81 21.30
C SER A 68 8.71 14.04 20.19
N SER A 69 8.88 13.09 19.26
CA SER A 69 9.67 13.25 18.04
C SER A 69 8.83 13.73 16.84
N GLY A 70 7.54 13.97 17.05
CA GLY A 70 6.58 14.33 16.00
C GLY A 70 6.17 13.15 15.11
N ALA A 71 6.44 11.92 15.52
CA ALA A 71 6.02 10.70 14.84
C ALA A 71 4.56 10.38 15.18
N VAL A 72 3.65 10.81 14.30
CA VAL A 72 2.19 10.65 14.46
C VAL A 72 1.55 10.28 13.12
N CYS A 73 0.43 9.56 13.15
CA CYS A 73 -0.39 9.25 11.99
C CYS A 73 -0.98 10.52 11.34
N LEU A 74 -1.60 10.38 10.16
CA LEU A 74 -2.21 11.49 9.42
C LEU A 74 -3.15 12.38 10.27
N ASP A 75 -3.84 11.82 11.27
CA ASP A 75 -4.73 12.54 12.19
C ASP A 75 -4.08 13.05 13.48
N GLY A 76 -2.79 12.77 13.71
CA GLY A 76 -2.06 13.14 14.92
C GLY A 76 -2.04 12.07 16.01
N THR A 77 -2.67 10.91 15.81
CA THR A 77 -2.58 9.79 16.76
C THR A 77 -1.22 9.08 16.73
N LEU A 78 -0.87 8.37 17.81
CA LEU A 78 0.39 7.63 17.88
C LEU A 78 0.42 6.48 16.86
N PRO A 79 1.58 6.20 16.23
CA PRO A 79 1.78 5.00 15.44
C PRO A 79 1.76 3.74 16.32
N GLY A 80 1.64 2.57 15.70
CA GLY A 80 1.59 1.31 16.41
C GLY A 80 2.09 0.13 15.59
N TYR A 81 2.33 -0.98 16.27
CA TYR A 81 2.82 -2.22 15.70
C TYR A 81 2.23 -3.43 16.43
N HIS A 82 2.36 -4.60 15.81
CA HIS A 82 2.06 -5.89 16.43
C HIS A 82 3.38 -6.65 16.54
N LEU A 83 3.66 -7.30 17.66
CA LEU A 83 4.90 -8.04 17.89
C LEU A 83 4.60 -9.40 18.51
N ASP A 84 5.09 -10.43 17.85
CA ASP A 84 5.17 -11.79 18.39
C ASP A 84 6.64 -12.16 18.61
N ARG A 85 6.95 -12.72 19.78
CA ARG A 85 8.32 -12.91 20.25
C ARG A 85 8.91 -14.22 19.72
N GLY A 86 10.17 -14.14 19.28
CA GLY A 86 10.90 -15.29 18.78
C GLY A 86 11.17 -16.35 19.85
N SER A 87 11.42 -17.57 19.41
CA SER A 87 11.66 -18.72 20.28
C SER A 87 12.82 -19.58 19.77
N GLY A 88 13.41 -20.39 20.66
CA GLY A 88 14.50 -21.30 20.31
C GLY A 88 15.67 -20.59 19.63
N THR A 89 16.04 -21.07 18.44
CA THR A 89 17.14 -20.51 17.64
C THR A 89 16.81 -19.16 16.99
N GLY A 90 15.53 -18.79 16.88
CA GLY A 90 15.08 -17.54 16.27
C GLY A 90 14.90 -16.38 17.25
N LYS A 91 15.17 -16.58 18.55
CA LYS A 91 14.99 -15.55 19.59
C LYS A 91 15.80 -14.26 19.35
N ASP A 92 16.94 -14.37 18.66
CA ASP A 92 17.84 -13.27 18.30
C ASP A 92 17.76 -12.94 16.80
N SER A 93 16.67 -13.34 16.13
CA SER A 93 16.38 -13.05 14.74
C SER A 93 15.10 -12.22 14.63
N TRP A 94 15.06 -11.27 13.70
CA TRP A 94 13.99 -10.27 13.61
C TRP A 94 13.45 -10.14 12.18
N LEU A 95 12.13 -10.18 12.03
CA LEU A 95 11.40 -9.89 10.81
C LEU A 95 10.50 -8.68 11.06
N VAL A 96 10.75 -7.58 10.36
CA VAL A 96 9.91 -6.37 10.41
C VAL A 96 9.12 -6.28 9.12
N GLN A 97 7.81 -6.55 9.18
CA GLN A 97 6.87 -6.42 8.06
C GLN A 97 6.21 -5.04 8.09
N LEU A 98 6.39 -4.26 7.04
CA LEU A 98 5.74 -2.97 6.82
C LEU A 98 4.37 -3.17 6.18
N GLU A 99 3.30 -2.74 6.85
CA GLU A 99 1.95 -2.78 6.30
C GLU A 99 1.86 -1.90 5.04
N GLY A 100 1.15 -2.39 4.02
CA GLY A 100 0.83 -1.64 2.82
C GLY A 100 -0.46 -0.84 2.93
N GLY A 101 -0.91 -0.28 1.80
CA GLY A 101 -2.24 0.31 1.75
C GLY A 101 -2.45 1.48 0.82
N GLY A 102 -1.68 1.59 -0.27
CA GLY A 102 -1.74 2.72 -1.18
C GLY A 102 -1.30 4.03 -0.52
N TRP A 103 -1.69 5.16 -1.12
CA TRP A 103 -1.23 6.49 -0.72
C TRP A 103 -2.35 7.51 -0.78
N CYS A 104 -2.08 8.72 -0.30
CA CYS A 104 -2.93 9.89 -0.58
C CYS A 104 -2.08 11.01 -1.21
N ASN A 105 -2.60 11.62 -2.27
CA ASN A 105 -1.83 12.54 -3.13
C ASN A 105 -2.46 13.94 -3.25
N THR A 106 -3.55 14.19 -2.52
CA THR A 106 -4.20 15.50 -2.42
C THR A 106 -4.70 15.70 -1.01
N ILE A 107 -4.84 16.96 -0.59
CA ILE A 107 -5.43 17.30 0.72
C ILE A 107 -6.77 16.60 0.94
N ARG A 108 -7.66 16.63 -0.06
CA ARG A 108 -8.97 15.99 0.01
C ARG A 108 -8.88 14.49 0.30
N ASN A 109 -7.98 13.80 -0.41
CA ASN A 109 -7.81 12.35 -0.28
C ASN A 109 -7.22 12.01 1.08
N CYS A 110 -6.25 12.80 1.55
CA CYS A 110 -5.62 12.61 2.85
C CYS A 110 -6.58 12.92 4.01
N VAL A 111 -7.47 13.93 3.88
CA VAL A 111 -8.54 14.20 4.86
C VAL A 111 -9.52 13.03 4.95
N TYR A 112 -9.89 12.41 3.83
CA TYR A 112 -10.70 11.19 3.88
C TYR A 112 -9.92 10.04 4.56
N ARG A 113 -8.66 9.87 4.20
CA ARG A 113 -7.84 8.76 4.69
C ARG A 113 -7.59 8.83 6.20
N LYS A 114 -7.42 10.02 6.78
CA LYS A 114 -7.20 10.20 8.23
C LYS A 114 -8.40 9.77 9.09
N THR A 115 -9.59 9.62 8.50
CA THR A 115 -10.78 9.07 9.19
C THR A 115 -10.90 7.55 9.05
N THR A 116 -9.81 6.86 8.71
CA THR A 116 -9.77 5.40 8.52
C THR A 116 -8.56 4.79 9.20
N ARG A 117 -8.49 3.46 9.26
CA ARG A 117 -7.33 2.72 9.78
C ARG A 117 -6.03 2.99 9.03
N ARG A 118 -6.06 3.61 7.84
CA ARG A 118 -4.87 3.95 7.05
C ARG A 118 -4.31 5.35 7.32
N GLY A 119 -4.88 6.06 8.28
CA GLY A 119 -4.43 7.40 8.66
C GLY A 119 -4.63 7.72 10.14
N SER A 120 -5.10 6.77 10.95
CA SER A 120 -5.37 6.98 12.36
C SER A 120 -5.37 5.66 13.12
N SER A 121 -4.63 5.62 14.22
CA SER A 121 -4.56 4.43 15.09
C SER A 121 -5.82 4.23 15.94
N ASN A 122 -6.72 5.21 15.99
CA ASN A 122 -8.05 5.05 16.58
C ASN A 122 -8.86 3.95 15.89
N PHE A 123 -8.59 3.70 14.61
CA PHE A 123 -9.28 2.70 13.80
C PHE A 123 -8.44 1.44 13.54
N PHE A 124 -7.24 1.33 14.14
CA PHE A 124 -6.48 0.08 14.06
C PHE A 124 -7.24 -1.07 14.71
N GLU A 125 -7.24 -2.21 14.02
CA GLU A 125 -7.63 -3.49 14.59
C GLU A 125 -6.80 -3.76 15.85
N LYS A 126 -7.46 -4.17 16.93
CA LYS A 126 -6.79 -4.43 18.21
C LYS A 126 -5.94 -5.70 18.18
N GLN A 127 -6.24 -6.60 17.25
CA GLN A 127 -5.46 -7.79 16.97
C GLN A 127 -5.42 -8.03 15.46
N LEU A 128 -4.33 -8.60 14.97
CA LEU A 128 -4.20 -9.06 13.58
C LEU A 128 -3.82 -10.54 13.54
N PRO A 129 -4.35 -11.33 12.59
CA PRO A 129 -3.84 -12.67 12.33
C PRO A 129 -2.45 -12.56 11.71
N PHE A 130 -1.50 -13.32 12.23
CA PHE A 130 -0.19 -13.50 11.64
C PHE A 130 -0.22 -14.76 10.77
N THR A 131 -0.01 -14.57 9.46
CA THR A 131 -0.12 -15.59 8.40
C THR A 131 1.03 -15.47 7.40
N GLY A 132 1.21 -16.47 6.54
CA GLY A 132 2.27 -16.42 5.52
C GLY A 132 3.64 -16.29 6.18
N ILE A 133 4.44 -15.33 5.71
CA ILE A 133 5.76 -15.00 6.25
C ILE A 133 5.74 -14.59 7.74
N LEU A 134 4.58 -14.22 8.28
CA LEU A 134 4.39 -13.90 9.70
C LEU A 134 3.87 -15.08 10.54
N SER A 135 3.50 -16.22 9.94
CA SER A 135 2.99 -17.37 10.70
C SER A 135 4.03 -17.89 11.69
N ASP A 136 3.57 -18.33 12.86
CA ASP A 136 4.36 -18.94 13.94
C ASP A 136 4.49 -20.47 13.78
N LYS A 137 3.95 -21.04 12.69
CA LYS A 137 3.97 -22.46 12.39
C LYS A 137 5.02 -22.79 11.33
N ALA A 138 5.87 -23.78 11.59
CA ALA A 138 6.94 -24.17 10.66
C ALA A 138 6.40 -24.75 9.34
N GLU A 139 5.25 -25.42 9.38
CA GLU A 139 4.56 -25.95 8.21
C GLU A 139 3.94 -24.86 7.33
N GLU A 140 3.76 -23.64 7.86
CA GLU A 140 3.26 -22.48 7.11
C GLU A 140 4.39 -21.50 6.74
N ASN A 141 5.44 -21.43 7.56
CA ASN A 141 6.54 -20.47 7.46
C ASN A 141 7.89 -21.09 7.88
N PRO A 142 8.47 -21.97 7.05
CA PRO A 142 9.51 -22.92 7.49
C PRO A 142 10.77 -22.27 8.04
N ASP A 143 11.13 -21.09 7.54
CA ASP A 143 12.40 -20.44 7.81
C ASP A 143 12.30 -19.30 8.86
N PHE A 144 11.12 -18.70 9.03
CA PHE A 144 10.92 -17.50 9.86
C PHE A 144 9.90 -17.70 11.02
N PHE A 145 9.30 -18.90 11.16
CA PHE A 145 8.25 -19.19 12.15
C PHE A 145 8.67 -19.03 13.63
N ASN A 146 9.96 -18.97 13.93
CA ASN A 146 10.45 -18.81 15.31
C ASN A 146 11.21 -17.50 15.55
N TRP A 147 11.18 -16.56 14.59
CA TRP A 147 11.78 -15.24 14.72
C TRP A 147 10.93 -14.29 15.57
N ASN A 148 11.50 -13.18 16.04
CA ASN A 148 10.68 -12.04 16.46
C ASN A 148 10.01 -11.47 15.21
N ARG A 149 8.69 -11.47 15.17
CA ARG A 149 7.90 -11.04 14.01
C ARG A 149 7.13 -9.79 14.37
N VAL A 150 7.38 -8.73 13.62
CA VAL A 150 6.77 -7.42 13.80
C VAL A 150 5.93 -7.08 12.58
N LYS A 151 4.72 -6.56 12.79
CA LYS A 151 3.96 -5.86 11.75
C LYS A 151 3.80 -4.40 12.16
N LEU A 152 4.54 -3.51 11.49
CA LEU A 152 4.42 -2.06 11.70
C LEU A 152 3.20 -1.55 10.94
N ARG A 153 2.29 -0.86 11.64
CA ARG A 153 1.03 -0.38 11.06
C ARG A 153 1.24 0.87 10.22
N TYR A 154 0.52 0.93 9.09
CA TYR A 154 0.68 1.99 8.11
C TYR A 154 -0.38 3.08 8.29
N CYS A 155 0.07 4.32 8.54
CA CYS A 155 -0.84 5.43 8.78
C CYS A 155 -0.33 6.81 8.31
N ASP A 156 0.71 6.87 7.48
CA ASP A 156 1.29 8.13 6.98
C ASP A 156 0.84 8.49 5.56
N GLY A 157 0.55 7.50 4.71
CA GLY A 157 0.06 7.74 3.34
C GLY A 157 1.15 8.04 2.31
N ALA A 158 2.43 7.84 2.62
CA ALA A 158 3.59 8.04 1.75
C ALA A 158 4.63 6.90 1.87
N SER A 159 4.25 5.64 2.09
CA SER A 159 5.23 4.54 2.24
C SER A 159 6.32 4.84 3.29
N PHE A 160 5.93 5.39 4.45
CA PHE A 160 6.86 5.76 5.51
C PHE A 160 7.93 6.81 5.11
N SER A 161 7.69 7.63 4.08
CA SER A 161 8.73 8.53 3.54
C SER A 161 8.41 10.03 3.62
N GLY A 162 7.18 10.45 3.95
CA GLY A 162 6.82 11.87 4.08
C GLY A 162 7.38 12.53 5.36
N ASP A 163 7.76 13.81 5.27
CA ASP A 163 8.01 14.65 6.47
C ASP A 163 7.59 16.13 6.25
N SER A 164 6.29 16.36 6.34
CA SER A 164 5.66 17.69 6.26
C SER A 164 4.32 17.70 7.01
N GLN A 165 3.57 18.80 6.91
CA GLN A 165 2.22 18.89 7.48
C GLN A 165 1.38 19.90 6.71
N ASN A 166 0.06 19.80 6.88
CA ASN A 166 -0.89 20.83 6.47
C ASN A 166 -1.75 21.24 7.66
N GLU A 167 -1.45 22.39 8.25
CA GLU A 167 -2.08 22.88 9.47
C GLU A 167 -3.56 23.18 9.24
N ALA A 168 -3.90 23.78 8.09
CA ALA A 168 -5.26 24.15 7.74
C ALA A 168 -6.21 22.95 7.72
N SER A 169 -5.71 21.78 7.31
CA SER A 169 -6.48 20.53 7.23
C SER A 169 -6.20 19.58 8.39
N GLN A 170 -5.36 19.97 9.36
CA GLN A 170 -4.86 19.13 10.44
C GLN A 170 -4.39 17.77 9.93
N LEU A 171 -3.46 17.79 8.97
CA LEU A 171 -2.83 16.61 8.39
C LEU A 171 -1.34 16.59 8.76
N TYR A 172 -0.88 15.44 9.23
CA TYR A 172 0.51 15.21 9.60
C TYR A 172 1.12 14.15 8.67
N PHE A 173 1.99 14.57 7.76
CA PHE A 173 2.68 13.67 6.83
C PHE A 173 4.01 13.26 7.45
N ARG A 174 3.99 12.28 8.36
CA ARG A 174 5.13 11.95 9.24
C ARG A 174 5.68 10.55 9.01
N GLY A 175 5.61 10.05 7.78
CA GLY A 175 6.10 8.73 7.41
C GLY A 175 7.53 8.46 7.88
N GLN A 176 8.47 9.35 7.54
CA GLN A 176 9.89 9.18 7.91
C GLN A 176 10.05 9.16 9.43
N ARG A 177 9.30 10.00 10.15
CA ARG A 177 9.38 10.06 11.62
C ARG A 177 8.79 8.82 12.27
N ILE A 178 7.67 8.31 11.74
CA ILE A 178 7.08 7.04 12.18
C ILE A 178 8.08 5.91 11.99
N TRP A 179 8.73 5.83 10.83
CA TRP A 179 9.79 4.87 10.57
C TRP A 179 10.91 4.96 11.60
N SER A 180 11.50 6.16 11.79
CA SER A 180 12.60 6.35 12.75
C SER A 180 12.20 5.99 14.18
N ALA A 181 11.04 6.47 14.66
CA ALA A 181 10.56 6.18 16.01
C ALA A 181 10.25 4.69 16.20
N ALA A 182 9.69 4.02 15.20
CA ALA A 182 9.45 2.58 15.25
C ALA A 182 10.74 1.78 15.31
N MET A 183 11.73 2.12 14.48
CA MET A 183 13.01 1.41 14.48
C MET A 183 13.75 1.62 15.80
N GLU A 184 13.79 2.84 16.32
CA GLU A 184 14.38 3.14 17.64
C GLU A 184 13.70 2.34 18.75
N TYR A 185 12.37 2.30 18.77
CA TYR A 185 11.61 1.53 19.75
C TYR A 185 11.90 0.02 19.65
N LEU A 186 11.90 -0.55 18.44
CA LEU A 186 12.19 -1.97 18.23
C LEU A 186 13.63 -2.33 18.63
N MET A 187 14.59 -1.44 18.38
CA MET A 187 15.98 -1.59 18.83
C MET A 187 16.04 -1.69 20.36
N ALA A 188 15.32 -0.83 21.07
CA ALA A 188 15.20 -0.87 22.53
C ALA A 188 14.49 -2.13 23.05
N GLU A 189 13.50 -2.64 22.30
CA GLU A 189 12.78 -3.89 22.60
C GLU A 189 13.63 -5.17 22.41
N GLY A 190 14.89 -5.02 21.98
CA GLY A 190 15.85 -6.11 21.87
C GLY A 190 16.37 -6.35 20.44
N MET A 191 15.85 -5.65 19.43
CA MET A 191 16.31 -5.81 18.04
C MET A 191 17.79 -5.44 17.88
N GLN A 192 18.33 -4.56 18.73
CA GLN A 192 19.76 -4.22 18.73
C GLN A 192 20.71 -5.42 18.93
N ASN A 193 20.20 -6.51 19.52
CA ASN A 193 20.97 -7.74 19.75
C ASN A 193 20.81 -8.76 18.61
N ALA A 194 20.14 -8.40 17.52
CA ALA A 194 19.84 -9.32 16.45
C ALA A 194 21.11 -9.85 15.77
N THR A 195 21.15 -11.16 15.55
CA THR A 195 22.14 -11.82 14.70
C THR A 195 21.70 -11.86 13.24
N GLN A 196 20.38 -11.83 13.02
CA GLN A 196 19.74 -11.84 11.71
C GLN A 196 18.55 -10.88 11.71
N ALA A 197 18.40 -10.09 10.65
CA ALA A 197 17.27 -9.19 10.48
C ALA A 197 16.78 -9.15 9.03
N LEU A 198 15.47 -9.23 8.84
CA LEU A 198 14.80 -9.09 7.55
C LEU A 198 13.80 -7.92 7.63
N LEU A 199 14.04 -6.88 6.83
CA LEU A 199 13.01 -5.88 6.56
C LEU A 199 12.14 -6.37 5.41
N SER A 200 10.84 -6.43 5.60
CA SER A 200 9.89 -6.88 4.60
C SER A 200 8.70 -5.92 4.54
N GLY A 201 7.92 -5.98 3.48
CA GLY A 201 6.69 -5.22 3.37
C GLY A 201 5.93 -5.57 2.11
N CYS A 202 4.62 -5.29 2.11
CA CYS A 202 3.81 -5.43 0.92
C CYS A 202 3.32 -4.09 0.35
N SER A 203 3.25 -3.94 -0.97
CA SER A 203 2.54 -2.84 -1.64
C SER A 203 3.23 -1.51 -1.31
N ALA A 204 2.52 -0.55 -0.74
CA ALA A 204 3.15 0.65 -0.18
C ALA A 204 4.24 0.32 0.86
N GLY A 205 4.08 -0.73 1.65
CA GLY A 205 5.10 -1.23 2.58
C GLY A 205 6.26 -1.95 1.87
N GLY A 206 6.02 -2.54 0.69
CA GLY A 206 7.06 -3.12 -0.15
C GLY A 206 7.90 -2.03 -0.82
N LEU A 207 7.27 -0.95 -1.28
CA LEU A 207 7.99 0.24 -1.71
C LEU A 207 8.80 0.84 -0.55
N ALA A 208 8.22 0.91 0.65
CA ALA A 208 8.93 1.37 1.85
C ALA A 208 10.14 0.49 2.18
N SER A 209 10.04 -0.84 2.04
CA SER A 209 11.16 -1.73 2.29
C SER A 209 12.30 -1.56 1.28
N ILE A 210 12.02 -1.08 0.06
CA ILE A 210 13.05 -0.64 -0.89
C ILE A 210 13.69 0.67 -0.43
N ILE A 211 12.87 1.69 -0.11
CA ILE A 211 13.34 3.04 0.26
C ILE A 211 14.22 2.98 1.51
N HIS A 212 13.80 2.28 2.55
CA HIS A 212 14.48 2.23 3.84
C HIS A 212 15.46 1.06 4.00
N CYS A 213 15.73 0.28 2.94
CA CYS A 213 16.54 -0.93 3.08
C CYS A 213 17.94 -0.65 3.63
N ASP A 214 18.61 0.36 3.09
CA ASP A 214 19.95 0.74 3.53
C ASP A 214 19.92 1.41 4.91
N GLU A 215 18.90 2.22 5.22
CA GLU A 215 18.72 2.80 6.57
C GLU A 215 18.56 1.69 7.63
N PHE A 216 17.77 0.65 7.32
CA PHE A 216 17.58 -0.50 8.20
C PHE A 216 18.89 -1.25 8.41
N ARG A 217 19.68 -1.46 7.35
CA ARG A 217 21.01 -2.09 7.45
C ARG A 217 21.95 -1.31 8.36
N GLU A 218 21.90 0.01 8.32
CA GLU A 218 22.77 0.90 9.08
C GLU A 218 22.48 0.91 10.59
N LEU A 219 21.31 0.41 11.03
CA LEU A 219 20.99 0.24 12.45
C LEU A 219 21.83 -0.85 13.13
N PHE A 220 22.43 -1.77 12.37
CA PHE A 220 23.07 -2.97 12.90
C PHE A 220 24.60 -2.98 12.69
N PRO A 221 25.37 -3.64 13.58
CA PRO A 221 26.78 -3.92 13.36
C PRO A 221 27.02 -4.70 12.07
N GLN A 222 28.25 -4.62 11.54
CA GLN A 222 28.63 -5.33 10.32
C GLN A 222 28.52 -6.87 10.43
N SER A 223 28.54 -7.42 11.64
CA SER A 223 28.39 -8.85 11.90
C SER A 223 26.96 -9.37 11.80
N THR A 224 25.94 -8.49 11.87
CA THR A 224 24.53 -8.90 11.77
C THR A 224 24.19 -9.14 10.30
N LYS A 225 23.59 -10.30 10.00
CA LYS A 225 23.05 -10.58 8.66
C LYS A 225 21.76 -9.80 8.49
N VAL A 226 21.78 -8.77 7.63
CA VAL A 226 20.59 -7.97 7.32
C VAL A 226 20.29 -8.03 5.83
N LYS A 227 19.04 -8.30 5.47
CA LYS A 227 18.55 -8.27 4.09
C LYS A 227 17.15 -7.65 4.04
N CYS A 228 16.67 -7.32 2.85
CA CYS A 228 15.34 -6.76 2.64
C CYS A 228 14.50 -7.58 1.64
N LEU A 229 13.19 -7.61 1.82
CA LEU A 229 12.21 -8.19 0.92
C LEU A 229 11.18 -7.13 0.54
N SER A 230 10.95 -6.94 -0.75
CA SER A 230 9.85 -6.13 -1.25
C SER A 230 8.85 -7.03 -1.97
N ASP A 231 7.67 -7.21 -1.37
CA ASP A 231 6.54 -7.89 -1.97
C ASP A 231 5.58 -6.89 -2.62
N ALA A 232 5.28 -7.06 -3.91
CA ALA A 232 4.38 -6.19 -4.67
C ALA A 232 4.73 -4.68 -4.58
N GLY A 233 6.01 -4.37 -4.34
CA GLY A 233 6.53 -3.01 -4.17
C GLY A 233 7.14 -2.44 -5.45
N MET A 234 7.34 -3.24 -6.50
CA MET A 234 7.99 -2.84 -7.76
C MET A 234 7.01 -2.18 -8.73
N PHE A 235 6.51 -1.00 -8.38
CA PHE A 235 5.63 -0.22 -9.24
C PHE A 235 6.39 0.47 -10.38
N LEU A 236 5.83 0.43 -11.59
CA LEU A 236 6.42 1.11 -12.75
C LEU A 236 5.73 2.42 -13.13
N ASN A 237 6.50 3.39 -13.61
CA ASN A 237 5.98 4.52 -14.38
C ASN A 237 5.67 4.07 -15.82
N ALA A 238 4.59 3.31 -15.97
CA ALA A 238 4.09 2.83 -17.25
C ALA A 238 2.94 3.70 -17.76
N MET A 239 2.78 3.77 -19.08
CA MET A 239 1.61 4.38 -19.70
C MET A 239 0.34 3.56 -19.40
N ASP A 240 -0.75 4.26 -19.15
CA ASP A 240 -2.08 3.66 -19.07
C ASP A 240 -2.68 3.43 -20.46
N ILE A 241 -3.81 2.74 -20.50
CA ILE A 241 -4.51 2.35 -21.74
C ILE A 241 -5.03 3.54 -22.56
N SER A 242 -5.05 4.75 -21.99
CA SER A 242 -5.39 5.99 -22.69
C SER A 242 -4.16 6.74 -23.21
N GLY A 243 -2.96 6.21 -22.97
CA GLY A 243 -1.68 6.86 -23.31
C GLY A 243 -1.22 7.89 -22.27
N GLY A 244 -1.91 7.99 -21.13
CA GLY A 244 -1.52 8.86 -20.02
C GLY A 244 -0.53 8.20 -19.06
N HIS A 245 -0.05 8.95 -18.08
CA HIS A 245 0.79 8.44 -16.99
C HIS A 245 0.07 8.56 -15.64
N THR A 246 -1.00 7.78 -15.46
CA THR A 246 -1.85 7.83 -14.25
C THR A 246 -1.04 7.73 -12.95
N LEU A 247 -0.13 6.77 -12.82
CA LEU A 247 0.63 6.60 -11.57
C LEU A 247 1.69 7.69 -11.37
N GLN A 248 2.34 8.18 -12.43
CA GLN A 248 3.26 9.33 -12.33
C GLN A 248 2.54 10.55 -11.76
N ASN A 249 1.35 10.87 -12.28
CA ASN A 249 0.55 11.99 -11.80
C ASN A 249 0.12 11.79 -10.34
N PHE A 250 -0.20 10.56 -9.97
CA PHE A 250 -0.54 10.23 -8.59
C PHE A 250 0.65 10.38 -7.65
N TYR A 251 1.80 9.79 -7.98
CA TYR A 251 3.04 9.89 -7.20
C TYR A 251 3.57 11.33 -7.13
N SER A 252 3.44 12.11 -8.20
CA SER A 252 3.81 13.54 -8.18
C SER A 252 3.06 14.29 -7.08
N GLY A 253 1.77 13.99 -6.91
CA GLY A 253 0.98 14.54 -5.80
C GLY A 253 1.41 14.02 -4.43
N VAL A 254 1.76 12.73 -4.29
CA VAL A 254 2.29 12.19 -3.02
C VAL A 254 3.58 12.89 -2.63
N VAL A 255 4.55 12.94 -3.55
CA VAL A 255 5.88 13.47 -3.32
C VAL A 255 5.84 14.96 -3.00
N SER A 256 5.12 15.75 -3.79
CA SER A 256 5.02 17.19 -3.58
C SER A 256 4.23 17.56 -2.33
N LEU A 257 3.11 16.88 -2.04
CA LEU A 257 2.27 17.21 -0.89
C LEU A 257 2.94 16.84 0.43
N GLN A 258 3.67 15.72 0.46
CA GLN A 258 4.20 15.13 1.69
C GLN A 258 5.70 15.39 1.87
N GLU A 259 6.32 16.09 0.93
CA GLU A 259 7.77 16.41 0.88
C GLU A 259 8.67 15.17 0.96
N VAL A 260 8.27 14.10 0.25
CA VAL A 260 8.95 12.78 0.25
C VAL A 260 10.40 12.88 -0.21
N GLN A 261 10.77 13.87 -1.02
CA GLN A 261 12.13 14.05 -1.53
C GLN A 261 13.21 14.09 -0.44
N LYS A 262 12.85 14.45 0.80
CA LYS A 262 13.76 14.49 1.96
C LYS A 262 14.24 13.11 2.40
N SER A 263 13.48 12.06 2.05
CA SER A 263 13.69 10.67 2.49
C SER A 263 14.15 9.77 1.34
N LEU A 264 14.31 10.33 0.14
CA LEU A 264 14.78 9.59 -1.02
C LEU A 264 16.31 9.63 -1.11
N PRO A 265 16.96 8.57 -1.62
CA PRO A 265 18.41 8.53 -1.76
C PRO A 265 18.95 9.69 -2.61
N SER A 266 20.00 10.36 -2.12
CA SER A 266 20.70 11.43 -2.86
C SER A 266 21.21 10.94 -4.21
N THR A 267 21.65 9.67 -4.27
CA THR A 267 22.09 8.98 -5.49
C THR A 267 21.04 8.98 -6.61
N CYS A 268 19.76 9.18 -6.29
CA CYS A 268 18.70 9.37 -7.28
C CYS A 268 18.35 10.85 -7.49
N ILE A 269 18.04 11.58 -6.41
CA ILE A 269 17.51 12.95 -6.52
C ILE A 269 18.52 13.98 -7.04
N ASP A 270 19.82 13.66 -7.04
CA ASP A 270 20.87 14.46 -7.67
C ASP A 270 20.85 14.36 -9.22
N HIS A 271 20.13 13.37 -9.78
CA HIS A 271 20.11 13.07 -11.21
C HIS A 271 18.72 13.06 -11.84
N LEU A 272 17.68 12.78 -11.06
CA LEU A 272 16.28 12.69 -11.50
C LEU A 272 15.38 13.54 -10.62
N ASP A 273 14.19 13.88 -11.14
CA ASP A 273 13.20 14.57 -10.32
C ASP A 273 12.70 13.67 -9.17
N PRO A 274 12.29 14.24 -8.03
CA PRO A 274 11.86 13.44 -6.88
C PRO A 274 10.69 12.48 -7.15
N THR A 275 9.80 12.79 -8.09
CA THR A 275 8.70 11.87 -8.42
C THR A 275 9.25 10.62 -9.10
N SER A 276 10.17 10.81 -10.05
CA SER A 276 10.88 9.69 -10.68
C SER A 276 11.63 8.86 -9.65
N CYS A 277 12.25 9.47 -8.64
CA CYS A 277 12.94 8.75 -7.57
C CYS A 277 12.02 8.02 -6.59
N PHE A 278 10.73 8.35 -6.54
CA PHE A 278 9.77 7.56 -5.77
C PHE A 278 9.35 6.27 -6.49
N PHE A 279 9.64 6.15 -7.80
CA PHE A 279 9.46 4.88 -8.51
C PHE A 279 10.65 3.94 -8.25
N PRO A 280 10.39 2.70 -7.79
CA PRO A 280 11.43 1.74 -7.44
C PRO A 280 12.31 1.34 -8.63
N GLN A 281 11.80 1.45 -9.87
CA GLN A 281 12.60 1.23 -11.09
C GLN A 281 13.87 2.09 -11.16
N ASN A 282 13.89 3.23 -10.47
CA ASN A 282 15.03 4.14 -10.43
C ASN A 282 15.87 3.99 -9.14
N LEU A 283 15.44 3.16 -8.19
CA LEU A 283 16.09 2.97 -6.89
C LEU A 283 16.74 1.61 -6.72
N VAL A 284 16.07 0.52 -7.15
CA VAL A 284 16.44 -0.84 -6.76
C VAL A 284 17.87 -1.23 -7.13
N ALA A 285 18.38 -0.72 -8.26
CA ALA A 285 19.75 -1.00 -8.70
C ALA A 285 20.83 -0.30 -7.84
N ALA A 286 20.47 0.75 -7.10
CA ALA A 286 21.37 1.53 -6.25
C ALA A 286 21.33 1.10 -4.78
N VAL A 287 20.35 0.27 -4.37
CA VAL A 287 20.28 -0.28 -3.01
C VAL A 287 21.50 -1.17 -2.77
N ARG A 288 22.26 -0.89 -1.70
CA ARG A 288 23.52 -1.61 -1.40
C ARG A 288 23.27 -2.88 -0.62
N THR A 289 22.26 -2.86 0.24
CA THR A 289 21.88 -4.00 1.07
C THR A 289 21.20 -5.07 0.20
N PRO A 290 21.50 -6.37 0.39
CA PRO A 290 20.86 -7.43 -0.37
C PRO A 290 19.33 -7.35 -0.30
N LEU A 291 18.70 -7.22 -1.46
CA LEU A 291 17.26 -7.05 -1.61
C LEU A 291 16.68 -8.21 -2.44
N PHE A 292 15.51 -8.69 -2.04
CA PHE A 292 14.70 -9.64 -2.79
C PHE A 292 13.45 -8.96 -3.34
N LEU A 293 13.21 -9.08 -4.64
CA LEU A 293 11.97 -8.63 -5.27
C LEU A 293 11.02 -9.80 -5.45
N LEU A 294 9.96 -9.83 -4.65
CA LEU A 294 8.80 -10.68 -4.89
C LEU A 294 7.74 -9.82 -5.59
N ASN A 295 7.46 -10.09 -6.86
CA ASN A 295 6.46 -9.30 -7.57
C ASN A 295 5.69 -10.16 -8.55
N SER A 296 4.39 -9.92 -8.69
CA SER A 296 3.66 -10.41 -9.84
C SER A 296 4.03 -9.58 -11.07
N ALA A 297 4.26 -10.22 -12.21
CA ALA A 297 4.43 -9.53 -13.49
C ALA A 297 3.14 -8.82 -13.97
N TYR A 298 1.99 -9.22 -13.42
CA TYR A 298 0.66 -8.69 -13.73
C TYR A 298 -0.03 -8.23 -12.44
N ASP A 299 0.66 -7.37 -11.68
CA ASP A 299 0.17 -6.88 -10.40
C ASP A 299 -1.23 -6.27 -10.55
N VAL A 300 -2.21 -6.86 -9.87
CA VAL A 300 -3.62 -6.49 -10.05
C VAL A 300 -3.94 -5.11 -9.47
N TRP A 301 -3.17 -4.64 -8.48
CA TRP A 301 -3.34 -3.28 -7.98
C TRP A 301 -2.87 -2.28 -9.04
N GLN A 302 -1.69 -2.49 -9.63
CA GLN A 302 -1.18 -1.60 -10.67
C GLN A 302 -2.04 -1.66 -11.94
N LEU A 303 -2.56 -2.83 -12.31
CA LEU A 303 -3.54 -2.97 -13.39
C LEU A 303 -4.77 -2.07 -13.14
N ARG A 304 -5.40 -2.19 -11.98
CA ARG A 304 -6.67 -1.50 -11.69
C ARG A 304 -6.52 -0.03 -11.34
N SER A 305 -5.41 0.35 -10.71
CA SER A 305 -5.21 1.70 -10.16
C SER A 305 -4.35 2.60 -11.05
N SER A 306 -3.56 2.01 -11.95
CA SER A 306 -2.62 2.74 -12.83
C SER A 306 -2.83 2.44 -14.30
N LEU A 307 -2.78 1.18 -14.74
CA LEU A 307 -2.71 0.84 -16.17
C LEU A 307 -4.07 1.00 -16.85
N ALA A 308 -5.12 0.56 -16.18
CA ALA A 308 -6.48 0.70 -16.64
C ALA A 308 -7.36 1.16 -15.47
N PRO A 309 -7.23 2.39 -14.93
CA PRO A 309 -8.24 2.94 -14.03
C PRO A 309 -9.56 3.20 -14.79
N PRO A 310 -10.72 3.29 -14.10
CA PRO A 310 -11.98 3.69 -14.73
C PRO A 310 -11.88 5.00 -15.50
N ALA A 311 -11.09 5.96 -15.01
CA ALA A 311 -10.85 7.24 -15.67
C ALA A 311 -10.15 7.12 -17.04
N ALA A 312 -9.32 6.09 -17.25
CA ALA A 312 -8.65 5.81 -18.53
C ALA A 312 -9.46 4.85 -19.43
N ASP A 313 -10.57 4.29 -18.94
CA ASP A 313 -11.43 3.32 -19.64
C ASP A 313 -12.87 3.87 -19.78
N PRO A 314 -13.10 5.02 -20.44
CA PRO A 314 -14.43 5.65 -20.49
C PRO A 314 -15.49 4.77 -21.17
N HIS A 315 -15.06 3.84 -22.02
CA HIS A 315 -15.93 2.90 -22.72
C HIS A 315 -16.12 1.56 -21.98
N GLY A 316 -15.46 1.37 -20.82
CA GLY A 316 -15.61 0.16 -20.00
C GLY A 316 -15.02 -1.11 -20.61
N THR A 317 -14.17 -1.00 -21.64
CA THR A 317 -13.56 -2.11 -22.37
C THR A 317 -12.67 -3.00 -21.51
N TRP A 318 -12.08 -2.45 -20.45
CA TRP A 318 -11.21 -3.16 -19.51
C TRP A 318 -11.94 -3.60 -18.24
N LYS A 319 -13.24 -3.29 -18.10
CA LYS A 319 -14.01 -3.59 -16.89
C LYS A 319 -13.93 -5.07 -16.49
N GLU A 320 -14.25 -5.98 -17.40
CA GLU A 320 -14.27 -7.42 -17.12
C GLU A 320 -12.86 -7.97 -16.89
N CYS A 321 -11.89 -7.58 -17.73
CA CYS A 321 -10.48 -7.98 -17.58
C CYS A 321 -9.87 -7.56 -16.23
N ARG A 322 -10.21 -6.37 -15.72
CA ARG A 322 -9.77 -5.89 -14.39
C ARG A 322 -10.37 -6.68 -13.22
N GLN A 323 -11.55 -7.27 -13.43
CA GLN A 323 -12.24 -8.06 -12.42
C GLN A 323 -11.78 -9.50 -12.44
N ASN A 324 -11.56 -10.06 -13.63
CA ASN A 324 -11.15 -11.44 -13.81
C ASN A 324 -10.22 -11.53 -15.03
N ASN A 325 -8.98 -11.96 -14.79
CA ASN A 325 -7.98 -12.09 -15.83
C ASN A 325 -8.39 -13.05 -16.95
N ALA A 326 -9.23 -14.04 -16.67
CA ALA A 326 -9.78 -14.96 -17.66
C ALA A 326 -10.71 -14.27 -18.68
N GLN A 327 -11.18 -13.05 -18.40
CA GLN A 327 -12.01 -12.24 -19.30
C GLN A 327 -11.19 -11.25 -20.14
N CYS A 328 -9.86 -11.24 -19.99
CA CYS A 328 -9.01 -10.42 -20.83
C CYS A 328 -8.92 -10.98 -22.25
N ASN A 329 -9.24 -10.16 -23.25
CA ASN A 329 -9.05 -10.55 -24.64
C ASN A 329 -7.56 -10.49 -25.06
N SER A 330 -7.24 -11.02 -26.24
CA SER A 330 -5.85 -11.12 -26.71
C SER A 330 -5.11 -9.77 -26.79
N SER A 331 -5.82 -8.68 -27.10
CA SER A 331 -5.19 -7.33 -27.14
C SER A 331 -4.87 -6.81 -25.75
N GLN A 332 -5.73 -7.07 -24.76
CA GLN A 332 -5.51 -6.71 -23.37
C GLN A 332 -4.37 -7.52 -22.77
N ILE A 333 -4.34 -8.84 -23.02
CA ILE A 333 -3.21 -9.68 -22.62
C ILE A 333 -1.92 -9.18 -23.27
N LYS A 334 -1.92 -8.82 -24.57
CA LYS A 334 -0.73 -8.27 -25.21
C LYS A 334 -0.22 -6.99 -24.51
N PHE A 335 -1.10 -6.05 -24.19
CA PHE A 335 -0.72 -4.86 -23.42
C PHE A 335 -0.10 -5.22 -22.06
N LEU A 336 -0.67 -6.20 -21.35
CA LEU A 336 -0.13 -6.68 -20.08
C LEU A 336 1.22 -7.40 -20.24
N GLN A 337 1.45 -8.08 -21.36
CA GLN A 337 2.76 -8.65 -21.70
C GLN A 337 3.81 -7.56 -21.95
N ASP A 338 3.43 -6.48 -22.63
CA ASP A 338 4.32 -5.34 -22.85
C ASP A 338 4.68 -4.65 -21.52
N PHE A 339 3.73 -4.57 -20.58
CA PHE A 339 3.99 -4.12 -19.21
C PHE A 339 4.94 -5.06 -18.45
N ARG A 340 4.74 -6.38 -18.53
CA ARG A 340 5.68 -7.37 -17.97
C ARG A 340 7.10 -7.17 -18.53
N ASN A 341 7.23 -6.98 -19.84
CA ASN A 341 8.54 -6.80 -20.46
C ASN A 341 9.23 -5.51 -19.95
N GLN A 342 8.48 -4.42 -19.76
CA GLN A 342 9.00 -3.21 -19.12
C GLN A 342 9.49 -3.46 -17.68
N MET A 343 8.77 -4.27 -16.89
CA MET A 343 9.22 -4.66 -15.55
C MET A 343 10.54 -5.41 -15.59
N LEU A 344 10.63 -6.42 -16.46
CA LEU A 344 11.84 -7.24 -16.59
C LEU A 344 13.03 -6.41 -17.07
N ASP A 345 12.80 -5.46 -17.97
CA ASP A 345 13.81 -4.51 -18.43
C ASP A 345 14.29 -3.60 -17.30
N ALA A 346 13.38 -3.08 -16.48
CA ALA A 346 13.69 -2.20 -15.34
C ALA A 346 14.55 -2.89 -14.28
N ILE A 347 14.44 -4.21 -14.11
CA ILE A 347 15.19 -4.96 -13.10
C ILE A 347 16.45 -5.65 -13.65
N LYS A 348 16.86 -5.42 -14.90
CA LYS A 348 18.06 -6.06 -15.50
C LYS A 348 19.35 -5.77 -14.74
N VAL A 349 19.57 -4.51 -14.35
CA VAL A 349 20.78 -4.13 -13.60
C VAL A 349 20.72 -4.66 -12.17
N PHE A 350 19.54 -4.60 -11.55
CA PHE A 350 19.32 -5.18 -10.23
C PHE A 350 19.61 -6.69 -10.20
N SER A 351 19.18 -7.41 -11.24
CA SER A 351 19.28 -8.87 -11.31
C SER A 351 20.70 -9.37 -11.57
N SER A 352 21.62 -8.54 -12.09
CA SER A 352 23.01 -8.94 -12.33
C SER A 352 23.85 -9.11 -11.05
N SER A 353 23.41 -8.55 -9.92
CA SER A 353 24.05 -8.80 -8.62
C SER A 353 23.67 -10.19 -8.10
N ASN A 354 24.65 -11.01 -7.72
CA ASN A 354 24.40 -12.32 -7.11
C ASN A 354 23.86 -12.23 -5.68
N GLN A 355 24.02 -11.08 -5.01
CA GLN A 355 23.49 -10.87 -3.66
C GLN A 355 21.98 -10.61 -3.64
N ASN A 356 21.44 -10.08 -4.73
CA ASN A 356 20.02 -9.79 -4.86
C ASN A 356 19.22 -11.06 -5.22
N GLY A 357 17.96 -11.12 -4.83
CA GLY A 357 17.05 -12.19 -5.24
C GLY A 357 15.85 -11.66 -5.99
N LEU A 358 15.22 -12.50 -6.81
CA LEU A 358 13.96 -12.17 -7.45
C LEU A 358 13.09 -13.41 -7.65
N PHE A 359 11.78 -13.22 -7.45
CA PHE A 359 10.72 -14.17 -7.79
C PHE A 359 9.60 -13.38 -8.48
N ILE A 360 9.64 -13.41 -9.81
CA ILE A 360 8.69 -12.69 -10.68
C ILE A 360 7.77 -13.70 -11.34
N ASN A 361 6.59 -13.94 -10.73
CA ASN A 361 5.63 -14.91 -11.25
C ASN A 361 4.63 -14.28 -12.22
N SER A 362 3.95 -15.13 -13.00
CA SER A 362 2.95 -14.69 -13.98
C SER A 362 1.51 -14.75 -13.46
N CYS A 363 1.32 -14.74 -12.15
CA CYS A 363 0.01 -14.73 -11.53
C CYS A 363 -0.59 -13.32 -11.55
N PHE A 364 -1.90 -13.20 -11.60
CA PHE A 364 -2.62 -11.95 -11.34
C PHE A 364 -2.80 -11.82 -9.82
N ALA A 365 -1.79 -11.29 -9.14
CA ALA A 365 -1.71 -11.26 -7.68
C ALA A 365 -1.26 -9.90 -7.14
N HIS A 366 -1.38 -9.73 -5.82
CA HIS A 366 -0.85 -8.61 -5.04
C HIS A 366 -0.71 -9.08 -3.58
N CYS A 367 0.34 -8.67 -2.87
CA CYS A 367 0.66 -9.12 -1.51
C CYS A 367 0.68 -10.64 -1.32
N GLN A 368 1.73 -11.29 -1.80
CA GLN A 368 1.86 -12.73 -1.83
C GLN A 368 2.54 -13.33 -0.60
N SER A 369 3.35 -12.57 0.14
CA SER A 369 4.12 -13.10 1.28
C SER A 369 3.27 -13.29 2.54
N GLU A 370 2.26 -12.45 2.75
CA GLU A 370 1.38 -12.54 3.93
C GLU A 370 0.20 -13.52 3.73
N ARG A 371 -0.01 -13.95 2.48
CA ARG A 371 -1.08 -14.85 2.06
C ARG A 371 -0.62 -16.29 2.12
N GLN A 372 -1.23 -17.11 3.00
CA GLN A 372 -0.80 -18.49 3.14
C GLN A 372 -0.96 -19.31 1.85
N ASP A 373 -2.04 -19.07 1.12
CA ASP A 373 -2.35 -19.73 -0.15
C ASP A 373 -1.32 -19.45 -1.25
N THR A 374 -0.59 -18.33 -1.18
CA THR A 374 0.48 -18.01 -2.13
C THR A 374 1.89 -18.23 -1.57
N TRP A 375 2.07 -18.08 -0.26
CA TRP A 375 3.36 -18.16 0.40
C TRP A 375 3.93 -19.58 0.43
N PHE A 376 3.20 -20.51 1.06
CA PHE A 376 3.70 -21.86 1.32
C PHE A 376 2.64 -22.98 1.40
N ALA A 377 1.37 -22.72 1.07
CA ALA A 377 0.35 -23.75 0.95
C ALA A 377 0.72 -24.84 -0.08
N ASP A 378 0.03 -25.98 -0.03
CA ASP A 378 0.46 -27.14 -0.81
C ASP A 378 0.41 -26.95 -2.32
N ASP A 379 -0.63 -26.25 -2.75
CA ASP A 379 -0.95 -25.83 -4.11
C ASP A 379 -0.50 -24.40 -4.43
N SER A 380 0.26 -23.74 -3.53
CA SER A 380 0.74 -22.37 -3.75
C SER A 380 1.53 -22.22 -5.07
N PRO A 381 1.55 -21.00 -5.66
CA PRO A 381 2.23 -20.73 -6.92
C PRO A 381 3.72 -21.06 -6.89
N ARG A 382 4.24 -21.53 -8.02
CA ARG A 382 5.63 -22.00 -8.14
C ARG A 382 6.24 -21.57 -9.46
N ILE A 383 7.53 -21.20 -9.40
CA ILE A 383 8.37 -21.10 -10.58
C ILE A 383 9.28 -22.32 -10.59
N GLY A 384 9.15 -23.16 -11.62
CA GLY A 384 9.76 -24.48 -11.63
C GLY A 384 9.17 -25.36 -10.51
N ASN A 385 10.00 -25.81 -9.58
CA ASN A 385 9.58 -26.66 -8.46
C ASN A 385 9.54 -25.93 -7.10
N LYS A 386 9.83 -24.61 -7.06
CA LYS A 386 9.94 -23.85 -5.81
C LYS A 386 8.76 -22.92 -5.56
N ARG A 387 8.23 -23.00 -4.33
CA ARG A 387 7.24 -22.05 -3.77
C ARG A 387 7.93 -20.74 -3.39
N ILE A 388 7.14 -19.68 -3.19
CA ILE A 388 7.64 -18.36 -2.78
C ILE A 388 8.47 -18.46 -1.48
N ALA A 389 7.94 -19.08 -0.42
CA ALA A 389 8.64 -19.17 0.87
C ALA A 389 10.00 -19.85 0.77
N GLN A 390 10.09 -20.92 -0.05
CA GLN A 390 11.34 -21.64 -0.27
C GLN A 390 12.35 -20.76 -0.97
N SER A 391 11.95 -20.07 -2.04
CA SER A 391 12.80 -19.14 -2.78
C SER A 391 13.32 -17.98 -1.91
N VAL A 392 12.46 -17.39 -1.08
CA VAL A 392 12.88 -16.31 -0.16
C VAL A 392 13.83 -16.85 0.91
N GLY A 393 13.52 -18.00 1.52
CA GLY A 393 14.38 -18.64 2.52
C GLY A 393 15.73 -19.05 1.95
N ASP A 394 15.75 -19.69 0.79
CA ASP A 394 16.98 -20.15 0.14
C ASP A 394 17.90 -18.99 -0.17
N TRP A 395 17.35 -17.89 -0.68
CA TRP A 395 18.10 -16.66 -0.88
C TRP A 395 18.55 -16.03 0.45
N TYR A 396 17.66 -15.92 1.44
CA TYR A 396 17.98 -15.22 2.69
C TYR A 396 19.14 -15.89 3.43
N PHE A 397 19.09 -17.22 3.52
CA PHE A 397 20.09 -18.04 4.21
C PHE A 397 21.31 -18.39 3.34
N ASP A 398 21.42 -17.83 2.13
CA ASP A 398 22.52 -18.06 1.20
C ASP A 398 22.64 -19.55 0.81
N ARG A 399 21.51 -20.27 0.75
CA ARG A 399 21.43 -21.66 0.27
C ARG A 399 21.52 -21.71 -1.25
N GLU A 400 20.90 -20.75 -1.94
CA GLU A 400 20.93 -20.65 -3.40
C GLU A 400 20.81 -19.20 -3.91
N ASP A 401 21.39 -18.95 -5.10
CA ASP A 401 21.18 -17.73 -5.87
C ASP A 401 19.81 -17.79 -6.59
N VAL A 402 18.84 -17.02 -6.11
CA VAL A 402 17.45 -17.11 -6.62
C VAL A 402 17.16 -16.00 -7.63
N LYS A 403 17.11 -16.38 -8.92
CA LYS A 403 16.74 -15.52 -10.05
C LYS A 403 15.54 -16.08 -10.82
N ALA A 404 14.40 -16.24 -10.15
CA ALA A 404 13.23 -16.89 -10.70
C ALA A 404 12.34 -15.89 -11.47
N VAL A 405 12.31 -15.99 -12.79
CA VAL A 405 11.35 -15.26 -13.65
C VAL A 405 10.50 -16.28 -14.39
N ASP A 406 9.19 -16.16 -14.25
CA ASP A 406 8.23 -17.07 -14.85
C ASP A 406 7.98 -16.75 -16.34
N CYS A 407 7.43 -17.70 -17.09
CA CYS A 407 7.04 -17.51 -18.47
C CYS A 407 5.82 -16.57 -18.60
N PRO A 408 5.59 -15.90 -19.74
CA PRO A 408 4.38 -15.11 -19.99
C PRO A 408 3.06 -15.86 -19.71
N TYR A 409 2.06 -15.21 -19.08
CA TYR A 409 0.69 -15.74 -18.94
C TYR A 409 0.15 -16.18 -20.31
N PRO A 410 -0.57 -17.33 -20.42
CA PRO A 410 -1.15 -18.14 -19.34
C PRO A 410 -0.37 -19.43 -19.00
N CYS A 411 0.96 -19.40 -19.00
CA CYS A 411 1.72 -20.65 -18.88
C CYS A 411 1.70 -21.29 -17.48
N ASP A 412 1.59 -20.50 -16.41
CA ASP A 412 1.66 -20.99 -15.03
C ASP A 412 0.27 -21.37 -14.51
N ASN A 413 0.05 -22.68 -14.41
CA ASN A 413 -1.20 -23.26 -13.92
C ASN A 413 -1.26 -23.40 -12.38
N THR A 414 -0.19 -23.01 -11.66
CA THR A 414 -0.15 -22.99 -10.19
C THR A 414 -0.63 -21.66 -9.61
N CYS A 415 -0.90 -20.68 -10.47
CA CYS A 415 -1.30 -19.34 -10.04
C CYS A 415 -2.67 -19.27 -9.36
N HIS A 416 -2.68 -18.69 -8.16
CA HIS A 416 -3.90 -18.28 -7.46
C HIS A 416 -4.27 -16.85 -7.86
N ASN A 417 -4.84 -16.70 -9.06
CA ASN A 417 -5.24 -15.41 -9.61
C ASN A 417 -6.37 -14.77 -8.78
N LEU A 418 -6.24 -13.47 -8.49
CA LEU A 418 -7.27 -12.71 -7.81
C LEU A 418 -8.43 -12.41 -8.76
N VAL A 419 -9.63 -12.82 -8.36
CA VAL A 419 -10.88 -12.55 -9.06
C VAL A 419 -11.77 -11.67 -8.19
N PHE A 420 -12.08 -10.48 -8.69
CA PHE A 420 -12.90 -9.50 -8.00
C PHE A 420 -14.35 -9.63 -8.46
N ASN A 421 -15.18 -10.31 -7.66
CA ASN A 421 -16.61 -10.36 -7.91
C ASN A 421 -17.24 -8.98 -7.61
N ASP A 422 -18.25 -8.56 -8.39
CA ASP A 422 -19.02 -7.30 -8.21
C ASP A 422 -19.77 -7.20 -6.85
N VAL A 423 -19.55 -8.12 -5.92
CA VAL A 423 -20.10 -8.10 -4.56
C VAL A 423 -19.30 -7.14 -3.66
N VAL A 424 -19.14 -5.90 -4.08
CA VAL A 424 -18.81 -4.78 -3.16
C VAL A 424 -19.99 -3.82 -3.15
N SER A 425 -21.07 -4.30 -2.54
CA SER A 425 -22.11 -3.45 -1.94
C SER A 425 -22.47 -3.87 -0.52
N ASN A 426 -21.91 -4.98 -0.01
CA ASN A 426 -22.28 -5.57 1.27
C ASN A 426 -21.10 -5.83 2.22
N ILE A 427 -19.93 -5.22 2.00
CA ILE A 427 -19.02 -5.00 3.13
C ILE A 427 -19.66 -3.86 3.93
N THR A 428 -20.47 -4.28 4.88
CA THR A 428 -21.02 -3.44 5.93
C THR A 428 -19.84 -2.69 6.54
N PHE A 429 -19.76 -1.38 6.29
CA PHE A 429 -19.06 -0.48 7.19
C PHE A 429 -19.60 -0.79 8.58
N SER A 430 -18.73 -1.32 9.44
CA SER A 430 -19.04 -1.54 10.85
C SER A 430 -19.84 -0.34 11.36
N GLN A 431 -21.09 -0.61 11.76
CA GLN A 431 -21.91 0.36 12.46
C GLN A 431 -21.23 0.70 13.79
N SER A 432 -20.35 1.68 13.76
CA SER A 432 -19.95 2.44 14.95
C SER A 432 -20.01 3.94 14.63
N THR A 433 -21.16 4.36 14.11
CA THR A 433 -21.65 5.73 14.22
C THR A 433 -23.17 5.67 14.28
N ARG A 434 -23.72 5.33 15.46
CA ARG A 434 -25.04 5.86 15.81
C ARG A 434 -24.88 7.36 16.05
N LEU A 435 -24.85 8.14 14.97
CA LEU A 435 -25.34 9.50 15.01
C LEU A 435 -26.87 9.38 15.02
N THR A 436 -27.44 9.45 16.22
CA THR A 436 -28.88 9.57 16.41
C THR A 436 -29.35 10.88 15.76
N SER A 437 -29.87 10.80 14.54
CA SER A 437 -30.62 11.88 13.93
C SER A 437 -31.98 11.96 14.62
N THR A 438 -32.09 12.77 15.68
CA THR A 438 -33.39 13.16 16.20
C THR A 438 -34.01 14.24 15.30
N PRO A 439 -35.35 14.29 15.16
CA PRO A 439 -36.05 15.29 14.33
C PRO A 439 -35.80 16.76 14.73
N LEU A 440 -35.10 16.98 15.86
CA LEU A 440 -34.83 18.29 16.42
C LEU A 440 -33.74 19.07 15.63
N ASN A 441 -32.83 18.37 14.95
CA ASN A 441 -31.75 19.02 14.18
C ASN A 441 -32.19 19.56 12.81
N LEU A 442 -33.33 19.11 12.27
CA LEU A 442 -33.92 19.69 11.05
C LEU A 442 -34.63 21.02 11.32
N LEU A 443 -35.11 21.25 12.55
CA LEU A 443 -35.78 22.51 12.91
C LEU A 443 -34.78 23.67 13.06
N ILE A 444 -33.57 23.38 13.53
CA ILE A 444 -32.51 24.39 13.73
C ILE A 444 -32.00 24.89 12.36
N ILE A 445 -31.90 24.01 11.37
CA ILE A 445 -31.48 24.39 10.01
C ILE A 445 -32.57 25.24 9.33
N PHE A 446 -33.86 24.96 9.58
CA PHE A 446 -34.97 25.77 9.05
C PHE A 446 -35.07 27.16 9.71
N LEU A 447 -34.80 27.27 11.02
CA LEU A 447 -34.84 28.53 11.77
C LEU A 447 -33.69 29.49 11.41
N VAL A 448 -32.50 28.96 11.08
CA VAL A 448 -31.35 29.78 10.66
C VAL A 448 -31.53 30.34 9.23
N LEU A 449 -32.24 29.61 8.36
CA LEU A 449 -32.59 30.06 7.00
C LEU A 449 -33.70 31.12 6.99
N LEU A 450 -34.64 31.11 7.95
CA LEU A 450 -35.70 32.12 8.07
C LEU A 450 -35.23 33.44 8.68
N CYS A 451 -34.25 33.43 9.60
CA CYS A 451 -33.68 34.67 10.16
C CYS A 451 -32.81 35.46 9.17
N SER A 452 -32.37 34.84 8.08
CA SER A 452 -31.50 35.49 7.09
C SER A 452 -32.27 36.24 5.99
N ILE A 453 -33.62 36.18 5.99
CA ILE A 453 -34.49 36.80 4.96
C ILE A 453 -35.18 38.09 5.47
N ILE A 454 -35.05 38.46 6.75
CA ILE A 454 -35.78 39.60 7.33
C ILE A 454 -34.94 40.89 7.52
N SER A 455 -33.62 40.89 7.26
CA SER A 455 -32.76 42.07 7.52
C SER A 455 -32.40 42.94 6.30
N THR A 456 -33.10 42.84 5.17
CA THR A 456 -32.92 43.77 4.03
C THR A 456 -34.26 44.29 3.50
N GLY A 457 -34.86 45.23 4.22
CA GLY A 457 -36.15 45.77 3.80
C GLY A 457 -36.66 47.00 4.56
N PHE A 458 -35.83 48.00 4.84
CA PHE A 458 -36.33 49.34 5.18
C PHE A 458 -35.52 50.42 4.46
N LYS A 459 -36.10 50.97 3.37
CA LYS A 459 -35.81 52.31 2.86
C LYS A 459 -37.11 53.07 2.70
N PHE A 460 -37.18 54.19 3.43
CA PHE A 460 -38.15 55.28 3.34
C PHE A 460 -38.15 55.96 1.96
N VAL A 461 -39.34 56.24 1.41
CA VAL A 461 -39.77 57.46 0.67
C VAL A 461 -41.32 57.41 0.78
N ARG A 462 -42.09 58.38 1.26
CA ARG A 462 -42.05 59.85 1.22
C ARG A 462 -42.78 60.43 2.43
#